data_AF-A0A8B8EWX9-F1
#
_entry.id   AF-A0A8B8EWX9-F1
#
_cell.length_a   1.000
_cell.length_b   1.000
_cell.length_c   1.000
_cell.angle_alpha   90.00
_cell.angle_beta   90.00
_cell.angle_gamma   90.00
#
_symmetry.space_group_name_H-M   'P 1'
#
loop_
_entity.id
_entity.type
_entity.pdbx_description
1 polymer ?
#
loop_
_entity_poly.entity_id
_entity_poly.type
_entity_poly.pdbx_seq_one_letter_code
_entity_poly.pdbx_strand_id
1 'polypeptide(L)'
;MIQTGPLARSGCVAWTLYLCVALVLLLCGVRMADSKRREQRCMKHYFVHTIEHPSGNCEQKHILLARCKGFCNKSKTEPRVTFSPVLYRPFNYHCKCCRDSLSIMKAVRLTCEGNKTVFATYRYILRCKCRNCNFRRW
;
A
#
# COMPACT_ATOMS: atom_id res chain seq x y z
N MET A 1 -6.84 -75.60 4.92
CA MET A 1 -6.21 -74.57 4.06
C MET A 1 -7.35 -73.63 3.66
N ILE A 2 -7.39 -72.38 4.12
CA ILE A 2 -6.74 -71.22 3.48
C ILE A 2 -6.53 -70.14 4.54
N GLN A 3 -5.28 -69.69 4.72
CA GLN A 3 -4.91 -68.49 5.49
C GLN A 3 -5.16 -67.25 4.62
N THR A 4 -5.87 -66.25 5.14
CA THR A 4 -5.91 -64.90 4.54
C THR A 4 -5.22 -63.92 5.50
N GLY A 5 -4.05 -63.45 5.09
CA GLY A 5 -3.21 -62.54 5.87
C GLY A 5 -3.67 -61.07 5.79
N PRO A 6 -3.27 -60.21 6.74
CA PRO A 6 -3.66 -58.80 6.77
C PRO A 6 -2.65 -57.95 5.98
N LEU A 7 -2.91 -57.72 4.69
CA LEU A 7 -2.13 -56.82 3.82
C LEU A 7 -3.03 -55.75 3.19
N ALA A 8 -3.70 -54.93 4.01
CA ALA A 8 -4.57 -53.86 3.49
C ALA A 8 -4.66 -52.60 4.36
N ARG A 9 -3.67 -52.34 5.24
CA ARG A 9 -3.69 -51.19 6.16
C ARG A 9 -2.64 -50.11 5.92
N SER A 10 -1.62 -50.34 5.10
CA SER A 10 -0.48 -49.41 4.95
C SER A 10 -0.69 -48.33 3.86
N GLY A 11 -1.38 -48.66 2.76
CA GLY A 11 -1.59 -47.74 1.63
C GLY A 11 -2.57 -46.58 1.92
N CYS A 12 -3.66 -46.83 2.65
CA CYS A 12 -4.67 -45.79 2.93
C CYS A 12 -4.14 -44.68 3.84
N VAL A 13 -3.24 -45.00 4.78
CA VAL A 13 -2.67 -44.02 5.71
C VAL A 13 -1.65 -43.14 4.99
N ALA A 14 -0.86 -43.72 4.08
CA ALA A 14 0.09 -42.95 3.28
C ALA A 14 -0.61 -41.98 2.31
N TRP A 15 -1.69 -42.41 1.67
CA TRP A 15 -2.47 -41.56 0.75
C TRP A 15 -3.21 -40.42 1.45
N THR A 16 -3.79 -40.68 2.63
CA THR A 16 -4.43 -39.62 3.44
C THR A 16 -3.43 -38.60 3.96
N LEU A 17 -2.23 -39.04 4.39
CA LEU A 17 -1.14 -38.13 4.76
C LEU A 17 -0.68 -37.28 3.57
N TYR A 18 -0.51 -37.86 2.39
CA TYR A 18 -0.14 -37.13 1.17
C TYR A 18 -1.18 -36.07 0.78
N LEU A 19 -2.46 -36.44 0.80
CA LEU A 19 -3.57 -35.53 0.53
C LEU A 19 -3.64 -34.39 1.55
N CYS A 20 -3.44 -34.69 2.84
CA CYS A 20 -3.38 -33.67 3.89
C CYS A 20 -2.20 -32.72 3.70
N VAL A 21 -1.00 -33.23 3.39
CA VAL A 21 0.18 -32.39 3.16
C VAL A 21 -0.01 -31.51 1.91
N ALA A 22 -0.54 -32.05 0.82
CA ALA A 22 -0.84 -31.29 -0.39
C ALA A 22 -1.89 -30.19 -0.13
N LEU A 23 -2.94 -30.50 0.63
CA LEU A 23 -3.97 -29.53 1.02
C LEU A 23 -3.38 -28.41 1.88
N VAL A 24 -2.53 -28.74 2.86
CA VAL A 24 -1.85 -27.75 3.71
C VAL A 24 -0.94 -26.85 2.89
N LEU A 25 -0.15 -27.40 1.95
CA LEU A 25 0.71 -26.61 1.07
C LEU A 25 -0.09 -25.67 0.17
N LEU A 26 -1.21 -26.13 -0.39
CA LEU A 26 -2.13 -25.29 -1.19
C LEU A 26 -2.73 -24.16 -0.35
N LEU A 27 -3.21 -24.46 0.86
CA LEU A 27 -3.78 -23.46 1.78
C LEU A 27 -2.72 -22.44 2.21
N CYS A 28 -1.50 -22.88 2.53
CA CYS A 28 -0.37 -22.00 2.86
C CYS A 28 0.02 -21.12 1.68
N GLY A 29 0.09 -21.66 0.46
CA GLY A 29 0.37 -20.89 -0.75
C GLY A 29 -0.66 -19.79 -1.02
N VAL A 30 -1.95 -20.10 -0.89
CA VAL A 30 -3.04 -19.12 -1.05
C VAL A 30 -2.96 -18.02 0.02
N ARG A 31 -2.64 -18.37 1.27
CA ARG A 31 -2.48 -17.40 2.37
C ARG A 31 -1.32 -16.43 2.13
N MET A 32 -0.18 -16.94 1.66
CA MET A 32 1.00 -16.11 1.34
C MET A 32 0.74 -15.16 0.16
N ALA A 33 0.01 -15.62 -0.86
CA ALA A 33 -0.37 -14.79 -2.00
C ALA A 33 -1.34 -13.66 -1.59
N ASP A 34 -2.32 -13.93 -0.72
CA ASP A 34 -3.23 -12.89 -0.21
C ASP A 34 -2.49 -11.87 0.67
N SER A 35 -1.52 -12.31 1.48
CA SER A 35 -0.69 -11.42 2.31
C SER A 35 0.08 -10.40 1.46
N LYS A 36 0.83 -10.87 0.44
CA LYS A 36 1.55 -9.99 -0.51
C LYS A 36 0.60 -9.05 -1.26
N ARG A 37 -0.58 -9.54 -1.65
CA ARG A 37 -1.59 -8.74 -2.35
C ARG A 37 -2.21 -7.66 -1.45
N ARG A 38 -2.35 -7.91 -0.15
CA ARG A 38 -2.82 -6.91 0.83
C ARG A 38 -1.78 -5.85 1.09
N GLU A 39 -0.50 -6.22 1.20
CA GLU A 39 0.61 -5.29 1.40
C GLU A 39 0.76 -4.29 0.25
N GLN A 40 0.36 -4.67 -0.96
CA GLN A 40 0.36 -3.80 -2.13
C GLN A 40 -0.84 -2.85 -2.23
N ARG A 41 -1.86 -2.94 -1.37
CA ARG A 41 -3.00 -2.01 -1.44
C ARG A 41 -2.61 -0.64 -0.90
N CYS A 42 -3.31 0.39 -1.36
CA CYS A 42 -3.16 1.74 -0.80
C CYS A 42 -3.37 1.75 0.73
N MET A 43 -2.31 2.03 1.48
CA MET A 43 -2.32 2.07 2.94
C MET A 43 -1.37 3.14 3.51
N LYS A 44 -1.48 3.36 4.82
CA LYS A 44 -0.65 4.30 5.56
C LYS A 44 0.58 3.58 6.11
N HIS A 45 1.77 4.11 5.83
CA HIS A 45 3.03 3.62 6.37
C HIS A 45 3.67 4.67 7.26
N TYR A 46 4.12 4.26 8.44
CA TYR A 46 4.90 5.11 9.33
C TYR A 46 6.37 5.07 8.97
N PHE A 47 7.07 6.18 9.18
CA PHE A 47 8.51 6.28 9.06
C PHE A 47 9.03 7.39 9.95
N VAL A 48 10.27 7.27 10.40
CA VAL A 48 10.95 8.34 11.15
C VAL A 48 11.64 9.25 10.16
N HIS A 49 11.54 10.56 10.37
CA HIS A 49 12.21 11.57 9.57
C HIS A 49 12.91 12.58 10.48
N THR A 50 14.09 13.01 10.06
CA THR A 50 14.84 14.07 10.73
C THR A 50 14.44 15.40 10.10
N ILE A 51 13.84 16.28 10.89
CA ILE A 51 13.65 17.67 10.49
C ILE A 51 14.93 18.43 10.82
N GLU A 52 15.48 19.06 9.81
CA GLU A 52 16.62 19.97 9.88
C GLU A 52 16.27 21.29 9.18
N HIS A 53 16.77 22.41 9.72
CA HIS A 53 16.60 23.70 9.06
C HIS A 53 17.57 23.80 7.89
N PRO A 54 17.15 24.28 6.69
CA PRO A 54 18.02 24.31 5.50
C PRO A 54 19.33 25.08 5.66
N SER A 55 19.41 26.00 6.62
CA SER A 55 20.62 26.77 6.91
C SER A 55 21.66 26.01 7.76
N GLY A 56 21.34 24.82 8.29
CA GLY A 56 22.26 24.02 9.11
C GLY A 56 22.47 24.50 10.56
N ASN A 57 22.22 25.77 10.87
CA ASN A 57 22.52 26.38 12.17
C ASN A 57 21.47 26.09 13.26
N CYS A 58 20.72 24.99 13.15
CA CYS A 58 19.64 24.64 14.08
C CYS A 58 19.73 23.18 14.53
N GLU A 59 19.19 22.91 15.72
CA GLU A 59 19.05 21.54 16.22
C GLU A 59 18.21 20.69 15.26
N GLN A 60 18.58 19.42 15.15
CA GLN A 60 17.81 18.43 14.39
C GLN A 60 16.80 17.74 15.29
N LYS A 61 15.62 17.41 14.74
CA LYS A 61 14.59 16.64 15.48
C LYS A 61 14.10 15.45 14.69
N HIS A 62 14.17 14.27 15.30
CA HIS A 62 13.53 13.07 14.77
C HIS A 62 12.05 13.07 15.13
N ILE A 63 11.20 12.92 14.11
CA ILE A 63 9.75 12.85 14.29
C ILE A 63 9.17 11.65 13.55
N LEU A 64 8.09 11.10 14.11
CA LEU A 64 7.32 10.05 13.44
C LEU A 64 6.37 10.70 12.42
N LEU A 65 6.55 10.35 11.15
CA LEU A 65 5.69 10.77 10.04
C LEU A 65 4.92 9.58 9.47
N ALA A 66 3.93 9.91 8.65
CA ALA A 66 3.15 8.94 7.92
C ALA A 66 3.07 9.32 6.44
N ARG A 67 3.14 8.34 5.55
CA ARG A 67 2.95 8.48 4.11
C ARG A 67 1.93 7.48 3.58
N CYS A 68 1.23 7.85 2.51
CA CYS A 68 0.37 6.93 1.78
C CYS A 68 1.17 6.25 0.68
N LYS A 69 1.16 4.91 0.64
CA LYS A 69 1.82 4.12 -0.41
C LYS A 69 0.95 2.91 -0.74
N GLY A 70 1.07 2.45 -1.99
CA GLY A 70 0.38 1.27 -2.49
C GLY A 70 -0.36 1.54 -3.79
N PHE A 71 -0.94 0.49 -4.33
CA PHE A 71 -1.61 0.48 -5.62
C PHE A 71 -3.12 0.70 -5.45
N CYS A 72 -3.66 1.49 -6.37
CA CYS A 72 -5.09 1.66 -6.58
C CYS A 72 -5.50 0.90 -7.85
N ASN A 73 -6.81 0.86 -8.14
CA ASN A 73 -7.33 0.23 -9.36
C ASN A 73 -6.56 0.71 -10.60
N LYS A 74 -6.42 -0.20 -11.59
CA LYS A 74 -5.74 0.08 -12.85
C LYS A 74 -6.33 1.31 -13.53
N SER A 75 -5.45 2.17 -14.05
CA SER A 75 -5.85 3.30 -14.87
C SER A 75 -6.42 2.82 -16.20
N LYS A 76 -7.41 3.55 -16.72
CA LYS A 76 -8.03 3.30 -18.02
C LYS A 76 -8.17 4.60 -18.79
N THR A 77 -7.94 4.54 -20.09
CA THR A 77 -8.17 5.64 -21.02
C THR A 77 -9.09 5.12 -22.11
N GLU A 78 -10.24 5.76 -22.30
CA GLU A 78 -11.23 5.36 -23.31
C GLU A 78 -11.40 6.49 -24.34
N PRO A 79 -11.45 6.17 -25.64
CA PRO A 79 -11.73 7.17 -26.66
C PRO A 79 -13.17 7.66 -26.55
N ARG A 80 -13.40 8.94 -26.85
CA ARG A 80 -14.73 9.53 -26.96
C ARG A 80 -15.07 9.69 -28.43
N VAL A 81 -16.18 9.10 -28.84
CA VAL A 81 -16.74 9.27 -30.18
C VAL A 81 -17.75 10.41 -30.14
N THR A 82 -17.58 11.40 -31.01
CA THR A 82 -18.51 12.51 -31.18
C THR A 82 -18.67 12.84 -32.66
N PHE A 83 -19.85 13.31 -33.03
CA PHE A 83 -20.14 13.82 -34.37
C PHE A 83 -19.99 15.35 -34.45
N SER A 84 -19.58 16.00 -33.36
CA SER A 84 -19.22 17.41 -33.38
C SER A 84 -17.96 17.63 -34.23
N PRO A 85 -17.89 18.69 -35.04
CA PRO A 85 -16.69 19.00 -35.83
C PRO A 85 -15.46 19.31 -34.95
N VAL A 86 -15.66 19.57 -33.65
CA VAL A 86 -14.58 19.83 -32.70
C VAL A 86 -14.65 18.84 -31.53
N LEU A 87 -13.61 18.00 -31.41
CA LEU A 87 -13.49 17.03 -30.32
C LEU A 87 -12.73 17.63 -29.13
N TYR A 88 -13.49 18.23 -28.20
CA TYR A 88 -12.93 18.67 -26.92
C TYR A 88 -12.73 17.50 -25.96
N ARG A 89 -11.48 17.32 -25.50
CA ARG A 89 -11.04 16.20 -24.63
C ARG A 89 -11.33 14.84 -25.29
N PRO A 90 -10.45 14.34 -26.17
CA PRO A 90 -10.71 13.15 -26.97
C PRO A 90 -10.81 11.85 -26.17
N PHE A 91 -10.42 11.86 -24.89
CA PHE A 91 -10.41 10.67 -24.04
C PHE A 91 -11.10 10.89 -22.70
N ASN A 92 -11.73 9.83 -22.19
CA ASN A 92 -12.13 9.68 -20.81
C ASN A 92 -11.00 9.00 -20.04
N TYR A 93 -10.37 9.74 -19.13
CA TYR A 93 -9.31 9.23 -18.27
C TYR A 93 -9.87 8.81 -16.92
N HIS A 94 -9.70 7.54 -16.56
CA HIS A 94 -9.96 6.99 -15.24
C HIS A 94 -8.65 6.63 -14.56
N CYS A 95 -8.29 7.36 -13.52
CA CYS A 95 -7.06 7.15 -12.78
C CYS A 95 -7.32 7.37 -11.29
N LYS A 96 -6.73 6.52 -10.45
CA LYS A 96 -6.77 6.68 -8.99
C LYS A 96 -5.37 6.65 -8.40
N CYS A 97 -5.04 7.63 -7.56
CA CYS A 97 -3.80 7.68 -6.79
C CYS A 97 -4.07 7.34 -5.32
N CYS A 98 -3.12 6.66 -4.68
CA CYS A 98 -3.10 6.51 -3.23
C CYS A 98 -2.66 7.83 -2.60
N ARG A 99 -3.58 8.56 -1.95
CA ARG A 99 -3.31 9.87 -1.34
C ARG A 99 -3.93 9.97 0.04
N ASP A 100 -3.57 11.01 0.78
CA ASP A 100 -4.20 11.32 2.05
C ASP A 100 -5.69 11.62 1.85
N SER A 101 -6.50 11.08 2.75
CA SER A 101 -7.93 11.40 2.83
C SER A 101 -8.23 12.34 4.00
N LEU A 102 -7.42 12.25 5.05
CA LEU A 102 -7.51 13.06 6.25
C LEU A 102 -6.10 13.31 6.78
N SER A 103 -5.78 14.57 7.03
CA SER A 103 -4.51 15.00 7.61
C SER A 103 -4.74 16.17 8.57
N ILE A 104 -3.86 16.29 9.57
CA ILE A 104 -3.87 17.38 10.56
C ILE A 104 -2.58 18.20 10.43
N MET A 105 -2.66 19.51 10.63
CA MET A 105 -1.50 20.37 10.67
C MET A 105 -0.77 20.20 12.01
N LYS A 106 0.55 20.08 11.98
CA LYS A 106 1.42 20.02 13.15
C LYS A 106 2.57 21.02 12.98
N ALA A 107 3.14 21.43 14.10
CA ALA A 107 4.30 22.29 14.16
C ALA A 107 5.34 21.70 15.13
N VAL A 108 6.62 21.85 14.80
CA VAL A 108 7.76 21.47 15.64
C VAL A 108 8.63 22.70 15.83
N ARG A 109 8.93 23.01 17.09
CA ARG A 109 9.88 24.05 17.46
C ARG A 109 11.30 23.52 17.30
N LEU A 110 12.16 24.25 16.62
CA LEU A 110 13.60 24.04 16.57
C LEU A 110 14.30 25.23 17.25
N THR A 111 15.39 24.94 17.95
CA THR A 111 16.30 25.91 18.55
C THR A 111 17.52 26.05 17.66
N CYS A 112 17.88 27.29 17.33
CA CYS A 112 19.01 27.62 16.47
C CYS A 112 20.10 28.37 17.25
N GLU A 113 21.27 28.50 16.62
CA GLU A 113 22.37 29.30 17.14
C GLU A 113 21.92 30.71 17.54
N GLY A 114 22.48 31.22 18.64
CA GLY A 114 22.07 32.49 19.23
C GLY A 114 20.70 32.46 19.90
N ASN A 115 20.25 31.29 20.39
CA ASN A 115 18.94 31.09 21.06
C ASN A 115 17.72 31.51 20.23
N LYS A 116 17.87 31.60 18.90
CA LYS A 116 16.74 31.87 18.00
C LYS A 116 15.85 30.65 17.92
N THR A 117 14.54 30.86 17.86
CA THR A 117 13.56 29.77 17.74
C THR A 117 12.83 29.88 16.42
N VAL A 118 12.68 28.73 15.75
CA VAL A 118 11.95 28.63 14.49
C VAL A 118 10.94 27.48 14.58
N PHE A 119 9.88 27.55 13.78
CA PHE A 119 8.84 26.53 13.74
C PHE A 119 8.72 25.91 12.36
N ALA A 120 8.94 24.61 12.27
CA ALA A 120 8.67 23.83 11.07
C ALA A 120 7.22 23.33 11.12
N THR A 121 6.43 23.59 10.08
CA THR A 121 5.05 23.10 9.98
C THR A 121 4.95 21.97 8.96
N TYR A 122 4.11 20.99 9.23
CA TYR A 122 3.89 19.86 8.33
C TYR A 122 2.48 19.29 8.48
N ARG A 123 2.05 18.47 7.52
CA ARG A 123 0.79 17.72 7.56
C ARG A 123 1.03 16.29 8.00
N TYR A 124 0.42 15.89 9.11
CA TYR A 124 0.45 14.51 9.57
C TYR A 124 -0.75 13.73 9.03
N ILE A 125 -0.48 12.68 8.26
CA ILE A 125 -1.51 11.87 7.59
C ILE A 125 -2.16 10.91 8.58
N LEU A 126 -3.48 11.02 8.72
CA LEU A 126 -4.28 10.14 9.60
C LEU A 126 -4.83 8.94 8.83
N ARG A 127 -5.33 9.17 7.61
CA ARG A 127 -5.96 8.15 6.77
C ARG A 127 -5.57 8.31 5.30
N CYS A 128 -5.45 7.19 4.60
CA CYS A 128 -5.15 7.12 3.17
C CYS A 128 -6.35 6.53 2.40
N LYS A 129 -6.57 6.99 1.17
CA LYS A 129 -7.61 6.45 0.28
C LYS A 129 -7.21 6.61 -1.19
N CYS A 130 -7.71 5.72 -2.03
CA CYS A 130 -7.65 5.90 -3.48
C CYS A 130 -8.59 7.04 -3.91
N ARG A 131 -8.02 8.12 -4.45
CA ARG A 131 -8.75 9.28 -4.97
C ARG A 131 -8.47 9.46 -6.46
N ASN A 132 -9.42 10.07 -7.18
CA ASN A 132 -9.25 10.35 -8.60
C ASN A 132 -8.02 11.24 -8.82
N CYS A 133 -7.29 10.95 -9.89
CA CYS A 133 -6.15 11.76 -10.30
C CYS A 133 -6.67 13.14 -10.74
N ASN A 134 -6.11 14.20 -10.16
CA ASN A 134 -6.38 15.56 -10.61
C ASN A 134 -5.48 15.84 -11.82
N PHE A 135 -5.99 15.59 -13.02
CA PHE A 135 -5.41 16.15 -14.25
C PHE A 135 -5.78 17.64 -14.28
N ARG A 136 -5.09 18.46 -13.48
CA ARG A 136 -5.20 19.91 -13.63
C ARG A 136 -4.56 20.26 -14.97
N ARG A 137 -5.42 20.78 -15.86
CA ARG A 137 -5.09 21.37 -17.16
C ARG A 137 -3.94 22.35 -16.99
N TRP A 138 -2.87 22.14 -17.74
CA TRP A 138 -2.05 23.22 -18.27
C TRP A 138 -2.71 23.67 -19.57
#